data_AF-X0RHD4-F1
#
_entry.id   AF-X0RHD4-F1
#
_cell.length_a   1.000
_cell.length_b   1.000
_cell.length_c   1.000
_cell.angle_alpha   90.00
_cell.angle_beta   90.00
_cell.angle_gamma   90.00
#
_symmetry.space_group_name_H-M   'P 1'
#
loop_
_entity.id
_entity.type
_entity.pdbx_description
1 polymer ?
#
loop_
_entity_poly.entity_id
_entity_poly.type
_entity_poly.pdbx_seq_one_letter_code
_entity_poly.pdbx_strand_id
1 'polypeptide(L)'
;MATNEIGSVSIGIEADTRQFRQQMQRMGNQGGSDLNRTMNRAFKAGAIIASIKLIGDAIASVTRKAMEFEASTQQVDRIFGENSQTIKNWARSNAIAFNMSTNEAIKFSSVYGNLISNITESQAENAKLTQDLLKQSAVVASATGRTMTDVMDRIRSGLLGNTEAIEDLGINVNVGMLQATDAFKRFAGDKSWNQLDFKTQQQIRLMAILEQSTKKYGNEVNKNTSSSLARLSAIMSNISLNIGQVL
;
A
#
# COMPACT_ATOMS: atom_id res chain seq x y z
N MET A 1 49.92 -23.85 12.08
CA MET A 1 50.26 -22.89 11.02
C MET A 1 49.01 -22.64 10.21
N ALA A 2 48.56 -21.39 10.20
CA ALA A 2 47.46 -20.89 9.39
C ALA A 2 48.05 -20.20 8.16
N THR A 3 47.38 -20.28 7.01
CA THR A 3 47.26 -19.17 6.05
C THR A 3 45.98 -19.35 5.25
N ASN A 4 45.08 -18.41 5.49
CA ASN A 4 43.82 -18.17 4.81
C ASN A 4 44.14 -17.16 3.68
N GLU A 5 43.88 -17.48 2.41
CA GLU A 5 43.94 -16.50 1.32
C GLU A 5 42.52 -16.17 0.86
N ILE A 6 42.03 -15.03 1.35
CA ILE A 6 40.84 -14.35 0.85
C ILE A 6 41.28 -13.53 -0.37
N GLY A 7 41.03 -14.06 -1.57
CA GLY A 7 41.19 -13.34 -2.83
C GLY A 7 39.97 -12.45 -3.12
N SER A 8 40.21 -11.15 -3.21
CA SER A 8 39.27 -10.05 -3.40
C SER A 8 38.33 -10.18 -4.62
N VAL A 9 37.02 -10.07 -4.38
CA VAL A 9 36.01 -9.81 -5.42
C VAL A 9 35.77 -8.30 -5.49
N SER A 10 36.27 -7.64 -6.53
CA SER A 10 35.97 -6.23 -6.78
C SER A 10 36.19 -5.83 -8.25
N ILE A 11 35.45 -6.41 -9.19
CA ILE A 11 35.34 -5.83 -10.54
C ILE A 11 33.93 -6.09 -11.07
N GLY A 12 33.07 -5.06 -11.08
CA GLY A 12 31.74 -5.18 -11.70
C GLY A 12 30.72 -4.08 -11.43
N ILE A 13 30.96 -3.13 -10.51
CA ILE A 13 29.96 -2.10 -10.15
C ILE A 13 30.24 -0.74 -10.85
N GLU A 14 31.46 -0.52 -11.32
CA GLU A 14 31.88 0.79 -11.86
C GLU A 14 31.60 1.00 -13.36
N ALA A 15 31.47 -0.09 -14.14
CA ALA A 15 31.20 0.01 -15.58
C ALA A 15 29.73 0.38 -15.87
N ASP A 16 28.80 -0.15 -15.08
CA ASP A 16 27.36 0.07 -15.24
C ASP A 16 26.92 1.49 -14.83
N THR A 17 27.55 2.04 -13.80
CA THR A 17 27.21 3.36 -13.26
C THR A 17 27.66 4.53 -14.16
N ARG A 18 28.60 4.32 -15.10
CA ARG A 18 29.03 5.35 -16.08
C ARG A 18 28.12 5.40 -17.30
N GLN A 19 27.73 4.25 -17.85
CA GLN A 19 26.80 4.19 -18.97
C GLN A 19 25.40 4.67 -18.56
N PHE A 20 24.93 4.29 -17.37
CA PHE A 20 23.69 4.77 -16.80
C PHE A 20 23.71 6.28 -16.55
N ARG A 21 24.81 6.83 -16.02
CA ARG A 21 24.97 8.30 -15.84
C ARG A 21 24.96 9.04 -17.18
N GLN A 22 25.62 8.51 -18.20
CA GLN A 22 25.64 9.13 -19.52
C GLN A 22 24.27 9.09 -20.20
N GLN A 23 23.48 8.03 -20.01
CA GLN A 23 22.10 7.98 -20.49
C GLN A 23 21.17 8.94 -19.71
N MET A 24 21.32 9.02 -18.39
CA MET A 24 20.57 9.96 -17.54
C MET A 24 20.91 11.43 -17.84
N GLN A 25 22.17 11.74 -18.15
CA GLN A 25 22.59 13.10 -18.55
C GLN A 25 22.03 13.50 -19.93
N ARG A 26 21.88 12.54 -20.85
CA ARG A 26 21.20 12.80 -22.14
C ARG A 26 19.69 12.97 -21.98
N MET A 27 19.08 12.31 -20.98
CA MET A 27 17.67 12.46 -20.61
C MET A 27 17.35 13.78 -19.88
N GLY A 28 18.34 14.44 -19.28
CA GLY A 28 18.14 15.69 -18.51
C GLY A 28 17.85 16.94 -19.35
N ASN A 29 18.03 16.90 -20.67
CA ASN A 29 17.98 18.10 -21.52
C ASN A 29 16.74 18.25 -22.42
N GLN A 30 15.78 17.32 -22.42
CA GLN A 30 14.55 17.44 -23.23
C GLN A 30 13.33 16.94 -22.45
N GLY A 31 12.30 17.79 -22.42
CA GLY A 31 11.16 17.72 -21.50
C GLY A 31 10.29 16.46 -21.53
N GLY A 32 9.45 16.36 -20.50
CA GLY A 32 8.70 15.17 -20.05
C GLY A 32 7.75 14.46 -21.03
N SER A 33 7.66 14.86 -22.30
CA SER A 33 6.92 14.13 -23.34
C SER A 33 7.72 13.05 -24.04
N ASP A 34 9.06 13.15 -24.08
CA ASP A 34 9.92 12.17 -24.78
C ASP A 34 10.38 11.02 -23.91
N LEU A 35 10.35 11.18 -22.58
CA LEU A 35 10.60 10.08 -21.64
C LEU A 35 9.57 8.96 -21.84
N ASN A 36 8.29 9.31 -21.97
CA ASN A 36 7.21 8.35 -22.11
C ASN A 36 7.27 7.59 -23.44
N ARG A 37 7.71 8.24 -24.54
CA ARG A 37 7.89 7.59 -25.84
C ARG A 37 9.16 6.75 -25.91
N THR A 38 10.25 7.23 -25.32
CA THR A 38 11.53 6.52 -25.29
C THR A 38 11.44 5.27 -24.44
N MET A 39 10.77 5.35 -23.29
CA MET A 39 10.51 4.20 -22.44
C MET A 39 9.60 3.20 -23.16
N ASN A 40 8.51 3.65 -23.81
CA ASN A 40 7.61 2.77 -24.56
C ASN A 40 8.28 2.13 -25.79
N ARG A 41 9.26 2.79 -26.42
CA ARG A 41 10.10 2.20 -27.49
C ARG A 41 11.14 1.23 -26.97
N ALA A 42 11.82 1.54 -25.86
CA ALA A 42 12.78 0.64 -25.22
C ALA A 42 12.10 -0.65 -24.72
N PHE A 43 10.87 -0.54 -24.20
CA PHE A 43 10.03 -1.68 -23.82
C PHE A 43 9.56 -2.50 -25.04
N LYS A 44 9.10 -1.85 -26.12
CA LYS A 44 8.70 -2.56 -27.35
C LYS A 44 9.87 -3.17 -28.13
N ALA A 45 11.08 -2.63 -27.96
CA ALA A 45 12.31 -3.12 -28.59
C ALA A 45 13.09 -4.12 -27.72
N GLY A 46 12.60 -4.47 -26.52
CA GLY A 46 13.26 -5.44 -25.63
C GLY A 46 14.59 -4.97 -25.03
N ALA A 47 14.88 -3.67 -25.05
CA ALA A 47 16.22 -3.12 -24.76
C ALA A 47 16.43 -2.63 -23.31
N ILE A 48 15.82 -3.30 -22.33
CA ILE A 48 16.25 -3.23 -20.93
C ILE A 48 16.52 -4.66 -20.46
N ILE A 49 17.64 -5.22 -20.92
CA ILE A 49 18.21 -6.46 -20.37
C ILE A 49 19.62 -6.12 -19.91
N ALA A 50 19.74 -5.68 -18.66
CA ALA A 50 21.03 -5.58 -18.00
C ALA A 50 21.45 -6.99 -17.53
N SER A 51 22.31 -7.62 -18.31
CA SER A 51 23.13 -8.81 -18.00
C SER A 51 22.42 -10.13 -17.64
N ILE A 52 22.79 -11.19 -18.36
CA ILE A 52 22.11 -12.50 -18.39
C ILE A 52 22.19 -13.29 -17.06
N LYS A 53 23.02 -12.89 -16.09
CA LYS A 53 23.02 -13.45 -14.72
C LYS A 53 22.08 -12.74 -13.75
N LEU A 54 21.66 -11.51 -14.04
CA LEU A 54 20.68 -10.74 -13.26
C LEU A 54 19.21 -11.02 -13.68
N ILE A 55 19.01 -11.73 -14.79
CA ILE A 55 17.69 -12.11 -15.30
C ILE A 55 16.97 -13.09 -14.36
N GLY A 56 17.68 -14.02 -13.74
CA GLY A 56 17.08 -15.03 -12.85
C GLY A 56 16.38 -14.39 -11.64
N ASP A 57 17.08 -13.51 -10.92
CA ASP A 57 16.54 -12.86 -9.73
C ASP A 57 15.50 -11.78 -10.08
N ALA A 58 15.71 -11.04 -11.18
CA ALA A 58 14.75 -10.05 -11.65
C ALA A 58 13.45 -10.72 -12.12
N ILE A 59 13.52 -11.76 -12.97
CA ILE A 59 12.35 -12.54 -13.39
C ILE A 59 11.70 -13.21 -12.19
N ALA A 60 12.45 -13.90 -11.32
CA ALA A 60 11.88 -14.53 -10.14
C ALA A 60 11.16 -13.52 -9.22
N SER A 61 11.70 -12.31 -9.05
CA SER A 61 11.05 -11.26 -8.26
C SER A 61 9.76 -10.75 -8.91
N VAL A 62 9.73 -10.66 -10.24
CA VAL A 62 8.58 -10.19 -11.02
C VAL A 62 7.48 -11.26 -11.07
N THR A 63 7.84 -12.52 -11.30
CA THR A 63 6.93 -13.68 -11.23
C THR A 63 6.36 -13.86 -9.83
N ARG A 64 7.17 -13.72 -8.76
CA ARG A 64 6.66 -13.75 -7.38
C ARG A 64 5.64 -12.65 -7.11
N LYS A 65 5.90 -11.42 -7.55
CA LYS A 65 4.93 -10.32 -7.43
C LYS A 65 3.62 -10.61 -8.18
N ALA A 66 3.69 -11.22 -9.36
CA ALA A 66 2.49 -11.62 -10.10
C ALA A 66 1.69 -12.70 -9.36
N MET A 67 2.35 -13.72 -8.80
CA MET A 67 1.71 -14.76 -7.99
C MET A 67 1.09 -14.18 -6.70
N GLU A 68 1.79 -13.29 -6.00
CA GLU A 68 1.26 -12.60 -4.81
C GLU A 68 0.03 -11.76 -5.16
N PHE A 69 0.07 -11.06 -6.30
CA PHE A 69 -1.06 -10.29 -6.80
C PHE A 69 -2.26 -11.18 -7.11
N GLU A 70 -2.03 -12.33 -7.76
CA GLU A 70 -3.08 -13.28 -8.08
C GLU A 70 -3.72 -13.86 -6.82
N ALA A 71 -2.90 -14.33 -5.86
CA ALA A 71 -3.39 -14.85 -4.58
C ALA A 71 -4.20 -13.80 -3.80
N SER A 72 -3.72 -12.56 -3.77
CA SER A 72 -4.43 -11.44 -3.12
C SER A 72 -5.73 -11.12 -3.85
N THR A 73 -5.75 -11.19 -5.19
CA THR A 73 -6.95 -11.00 -6.01
C THR A 73 -8.00 -12.08 -5.72
N GLN A 74 -7.58 -13.35 -5.65
CA GLN A 74 -8.47 -14.46 -5.28
C GLN A 74 -9.01 -14.30 -3.85
N GLN A 75 -8.20 -13.78 -2.92
CA GLN A 75 -8.67 -13.47 -1.57
C GLN A 75 -9.70 -12.34 -1.58
N VAL A 76 -9.50 -11.29 -2.36
CA VAL A 76 -10.50 -10.23 -2.60
C VAL A 76 -11.80 -10.83 -3.14
N ASP A 77 -11.73 -11.76 -4.09
CA ASP A 77 -12.93 -12.43 -4.62
C ASP A 77 -13.70 -13.20 -3.54
N ARG A 78 -13.00 -13.94 -2.68
CA ARG A 78 -13.63 -14.67 -1.57
C ARG A 78 -14.25 -13.76 -0.52
N ILE A 79 -13.56 -12.68 -0.13
CA ILE A 79 -14.01 -11.77 0.93
C ILE A 79 -15.24 -10.99 0.47
N PHE A 80 -15.17 -10.41 -0.73
CA PHE A 80 -16.15 -9.43 -1.19
C PHE A 80 -17.21 -10.01 -2.13
N GLY A 81 -17.05 -11.24 -2.61
CA GLY A 81 -18.03 -11.90 -3.47
C GLY A 81 -18.37 -11.05 -4.69
N GLU A 82 -19.66 -10.77 -4.88
CA GLU A 82 -20.17 -9.92 -5.97
C GLU A 82 -19.60 -8.48 -5.93
N ASN A 83 -19.18 -8.00 -4.76
CA ASN A 83 -18.61 -6.67 -4.57
C ASN A 83 -17.09 -6.60 -4.81
N SER A 84 -16.45 -7.73 -5.14
CA SER A 84 -15.01 -7.78 -5.43
C SER A 84 -14.60 -6.83 -6.56
N GLN A 85 -15.45 -6.66 -7.57
CA GLN A 85 -15.15 -5.77 -8.70
C GLN A 85 -15.07 -4.30 -8.28
N THR A 86 -15.82 -3.90 -7.25
CA THR A 86 -15.74 -2.55 -6.67
C THR A 86 -14.35 -2.27 -6.11
N ILE A 87 -13.75 -3.24 -5.40
CA ILE A 87 -12.38 -3.14 -4.90
C ILE A 87 -11.37 -3.14 -6.06
N LYS A 88 -11.49 -4.07 -7.01
CA LYS A 88 -10.54 -4.19 -8.13
C LYS A 88 -10.53 -2.93 -9.00
N ASN A 89 -11.70 -2.38 -9.32
CA ASN A 89 -11.82 -1.14 -10.08
C ASN A 89 -11.26 0.05 -9.30
N TRP A 90 -11.56 0.14 -8.01
CA TRP A 90 -11.00 1.20 -7.18
C TRP A 90 -9.46 1.14 -7.14
N ALA A 91 -8.88 -0.04 -6.94
CA ALA A 91 -7.44 -0.25 -6.93
C ALA A 91 -6.80 0.18 -8.27
N ARG A 92 -7.37 -0.22 -9.41
CA ARG A 92 -6.83 0.14 -10.74
C ARG A 92 -6.92 1.63 -11.04
N SER A 93 -8.02 2.28 -10.65
CA SER A 93 -8.30 3.66 -11.05
C SER A 93 -7.83 4.71 -10.05
N ASN A 94 -7.72 4.36 -8.76
CA ASN A 94 -7.51 5.35 -7.69
C ASN A 94 -6.26 5.10 -6.85
N ALA A 95 -5.68 3.89 -6.82
CA ALA A 95 -4.57 3.59 -5.91
C ALA A 95 -3.39 4.57 -6.04
N ILE A 96 -3.05 4.98 -7.28
CA ILE A 96 -1.95 5.91 -7.55
C ILE A 96 -2.24 7.33 -7.04
N ALA A 97 -3.51 7.74 -6.92
CA ALA A 97 -3.87 9.00 -6.27
C ALA A 97 -3.66 8.93 -4.75
N PHE A 98 -3.67 7.71 -4.20
CA PHE A 98 -3.40 7.39 -2.81
C PHE A 98 -1.98 6.80 -2.59
N ASN A 99 -1.03 7.11 -3.48
CA ASN A 99 0.37 6.68 -3.42
C ASN A 99 0.60 5.16 -3.28
N MET A 100 -0.35 4.35 -3.76
CA MET A 100 -0.27 2.89 -3.75
C MET A 100 -0.23 2.34 -5.17
N SER A 101 0.52 1.26 -5.37
CA SER A 101 0.40 0.44 -6.58
C SER A 101 -0.91 -0.35 -6.55
N THR A 102 -1.36 -0.82 -7.70
CA THR A 102 -2.53 -1.69 -7.81
C THR A 102 -2.35 -2.97 -6.99
N ASN A 103 -1.13 -3.52 -6.97
CA ASN A 103 -0.82 -4.70 -6.16
C ASN A 103 -0.93 -4.43 -4.66
N GLU A 104 -0.33 -3.34 -4.18
CA GLU A 104 -0.45 -2.94 -2.77
C GLU A 104 -1.90 -2.69 -2.38
N ALA A 105 -2.68 -1.99 -3.23
CA ALA A 105 -4.09 -1.75 -2.97
C ALA A 105 -4.89 -3.05 -2.87
N ILE A 106 -4.68 -4.01 -3.77
CA ILE A 106 -5.36 -5.33 -3.72
C ILE A 106 -4.93 -6.11 -2.46
N LYS A 107 -3.62 -6.17 -2.17
CA LYS A 107 -3.09 -6.84 -0.98
C LYS A 107 -3.65 -6.25 0.31
N PHE A 108 -3.63 -4.93 0.45
CA PHE A 108 -4.13 -4.26 1.65
C PHE A 108 -5.66 -4.35 1.74
N SER A 109 -6.37 -4.38 0.60
CA SER A 109 -7.81 -4.65 0.60
C SER A 109 -8.14 -6.03 1.13
N SER A 110 -7.34 -7.05 0.80
CA SER A 110 -7.57 -8.40 1.31
C SER A 110 -7.31 -8.50 2.82
N VAL A 111 -6.30 -7.79 3.32
CA VAL A 111 -6.00 -7.70 4.77
C VAL A 111 -7.12 -7.01 5.53
N TYR A 112 -7.47 -5.77 5.15
CA TYR A 112 -8.52 -5.02 5.85
C TYR A 112 -9.88 -5.65 5.67
N GLY A 113 -10.23 -6.08 4.46
CA GLY A 113 -11.52 -6.71 4.17
C GLY A 113 -11.75 -7.97 4.99
N ASN A 114 -10.71 -8.81 5.15
CA ASN A 114 -10.80 -10.00 5.98
C ASN A 114 -10.91 -9.65 7.47
N LEU A 115 -10.18 -8.61 7.92
CA LEU A 115 -10.20 -8.19 9.31
C LEU A 115 -11.58 -7.66 9.73
N ILE A 116 -12.25 -6.92 8.85
CA ILE A 116 -13.51 -6.26 9.17
C ILE A 116 -14.74 -7.05 8.70
N SER A 117 -14.58 -8.18 7.99
CA SER A 117 -15.72 -8.92 7.41
C SER A 117 -16.76 -9.34 8.45
N ASN A 118 -16.32 -9.70 9.65
CA ASN A 118 -17.19 -10.19 10.72
C ASN A 118 -17.92 -9.06 11.47
N ILE A 119 -17.49 -7.81 11.27
CA ILE A 119 -18.07 -6.64 11.95
C ILE A 119 -18.88 -5.75 10.99
N THR A 120 -18.88 -6.04 9.70
CA THR A 120 -19.74 -5.36 8.71
C THR A 120 -21.01 -6.15 8.45
N GLU A 121 -22.09 -5.47 8.11
CA GLU A 121 -23.41 -6.07 7.86
C GLU A 121 -23.54 -6.67 6.46
N SER A 122 -22.70 -6.25 5.51
CA SER A 122 -22.73 -6.77 4.14
C SER A 122 -21.36 -6.71 3.46
N GLN A 123 -21.18 -7.51 2.40
CA GLN A 123 -19.99 -7.44 1.55
C GLN A 123 -19.81 -6.05 0.89
N ALA A 124 -20.91 -5.36 0.59
CA ALA A 124 -20.88 -4.01 0.05
C ALA A 124 -20.37 -2.99 1.08
N GLU A 125 -20.84 -3.09 2.33
CA GLU A 125 -20.34 -2.27 3.42
C GLU A 125 -18.86 -2.56 3.72
N ASN A 126 -18.47 -3.85 3.73
CA ASN A 126 -17.08 -4.26 3.85
C ASN A 126 -16.20 -3.64 2.76
N ALA A 127 -16.62 -3.72 1.49
CA ALA A 127 -15.88 -3.14 0.39
C ALA A 127 -15.71 -1.61 0.57
N LYS A 128 -16.77 -0.91 0.99
CA LYS A 128 -16.72 0.53 1.25
C LYS A 128 -15.75 0.87 2.39
N LEU A 129 -15.91 0.25 3.55
CA LEU A 129 -15.06 0.53 4.73
C LEU A 129 -13.61 0.12 4.49
N THR A 130 -13.37 -0.93 3.71
CA THR A 130 -12.02 -1.29 3.24
C THR A 130 -11.41 -0.16 2.41
N GLN A 131 -12.14 0.40 1.44
CA GLN A 131 -11.64 1.54 0.67
C GLN A 131 -11.38 2.76 1.55
N ASP A 132 -12.27 3.04 2.50
CA ASP A 132 -12.12 4.18 3.41
C ASP A 132 -10.88 4.01 4.29
N LEU A 133 -10.62 2.80 4.80
CA LEU A 133 -9.38 2.47 5.52
C LEU A 133 -8.13 2.66 4.64
N LEU A 134 -8.16 2.22 3.39
CA LEU A 134 -7.02 2.38 2.46
C LEU A 134 -6.73 3.86 2.16
N LYS A 135 -7.78 4.64 1.88
CA LYS A 135 -7.66 6.09 1.64
C LYS A 135 -7.09 6.78 2.87
N GLN A 136 -7.65 6.52 4.04
CA GLN A 136 -7.21 7.14 5.29
C GLN A 136 -5.80 6.71 5.68
N SER A 137 -5.42 5.45 5.44
CA SER A 137 -4.04 4.99 5.65
C SER A 137 -3.07 5.76 4.77
N ALA A 138 -3.41 6.00 3.49
CA ALA A 138 -2.56 6.77 2.59
C ALA A 138 -2.45 8.25 3.00
N VAL A 139 -3.55 8.85 3.47
CA VAL A 139 -3.55 10.22 4.01
C VAL A 139 -2.64 10.31 5.23
N VAL A 140 -2.79 9.41 6.21
CA VAL A 140 -1.94 9.36 7.41
C VAL A 140 -0.47 9.13 7.04
N ALA A 141 -0.17 8.22 6.11
CA ALA A 141 1.20 7.97 5.64
C ALA A 141 1.81 9.23 5.03
N SER A 142 1.06 9.93 4.18
CA SER A 142 1.50 11.17 3.57
C SER A 142 1.74 12.31 4.56
N ALA A 143 0.93 12.39 5.61
CA ALA A 143 1.02 13.44 6.62
C ALA A 143 2.14 13.19 7.64
N THR A 144 2.40 11.93 7.97
CA THR A 144 3.43 11.53 8.96
C THR A 144 4.79 11.23 8.33
N GLY A 145 4.87 11.11 7.00
CA GLY A 145 6.07 10.69 6.29
C GLY A 145 6.39 9.20 6.43
N ARG A 146 5.52 8.43 7.10
CA ARG A 146 5.64 6.98 7.26
C ARG A 146 5.31 6.24 5.96
N THR A 147 5.73 4.99 5.87
CA THR A 147 5.35 4.12 4.74
C THR A 147 3.89 3.68 4.88
N MET A 148 3.25 3.38 3.75
CA MET A 148 1.89 2.84 3.73
C MET A 148 1.77 1.55 4.56
N THR A 149 2.78 0.66 4.47
CA THR A 149 2.81 -0.59 5.24
C THR A 149 2.85 -0.34 6.75
N ASP A 150 3.72 0.56 7.23
CA ASP A 150 3.82 0.90 8.66
C ASP A 150 2.49 1.45 9.20
N VAL A 151 1.88 2.38 8.47
CA VAL A 151 0.58 2.94 8.84
C VAL A 151 -0.52 1.86 8.86
N MET A 152 -0.56 1.00 7.85
CA MET A 152 -1.55 -0.07 7.77
C MET A 152 -1.40 -1.07 8.91
N ASP A 153 -0.17 -1.48 9.24
CA ASP A 153 0.08 -2.41 10.34
C ASP A 153 -0.34 -1.83 11.69
N ARG A 154 -0.11 -0.52 11.88
CA ARG A 154 -0.55 0.20 13.09
C ARG A 154 -2.07 0.32 13.17
N ILE A 155 -2.74 0.66 12.07
CA ILE A 155 -4.21 0.70 12.01
C ILE A 155 -4.80 -0.69 12.26
N ARG A 156 -4.24 -1.73 11.64
CA ARG A 156 -4.61 -3.14 11.88
C ARG A 156 -4.43 -3.51 13.35
N SER A 157 -3.31 -3.13 13.96
CA SER A 157 -3.04 -3.35 15.38
C SER A 157 -4.09 -2.67 16.26
N GLY A 158 -4.44 -1.41 15.95
CA GLY A 158 -5.51 -0.68 16.64
C GLY A 158 -6.87 -1.36 16.49
N LEU A 159 -7.25 -1.82 15.30
CA LEU A 159 -8.50 -2.57 15.08
C LEU A 159 -8.56 -3.86 15.93
N LEU A 160 -7.41 -4.52 16.10
CA LEU A 160 -7.25 -5.70 16.96
C LEU A 160 -7.18 -5.38 18.46
N GLY A 161 -7.20 -4.09 18.85
CA GLY A 161 -7.26 -3.65 20.24
C GLY A 161 -5.92 -3.28 20.87
N ASN A 162 -4.82 -3.30 20.10
CA ASN A 162 -3.51 -2.85 20.56
C ASN A 162 -3.38 -1.33 20.35
N THR A 163 -3.40 -0.58 21.44
CA THR A 163 -3.53 0.89 21.43
C THR A 163 -2.21 1.60 21.14
N GLU A 164 -1.09 1.09 21.63
CA GLU A 164 0.23 1.73 21.52
C GLU A 164 0.65 1.99 20.06
N ALA A 165 0.53 0.98 19.19
CA ALA A 165 0.97 1.09 17.81
C ALA A 165 0.18 2.14 17.01
N ILE A 166 -1.11 2.28 17.27
CA ILE A 166 -1.96 3.25 16.56
C ILE A 166 -1.87 4.66 17.17
N GLU A 167 -1.54 4.76 18.46
CA GLU A 167 -1.29 6.04 19.14
C GLU A 167 -0.09 6.80 18.58
N ASP A 168 0.93 6.11 18.09
CA ASP A 168 2.05 6.70 17.33
C ASP A 168 1.62 7.37 16.02
N LEU A 169 0.43 7.02 15.49
CA LEU A 169 -0.21 7.74 14.38
C LEU A 169 -1.07 8.91 14.88
N GLY A 170 -1.05 9.18 16.18
CA GLY A 170 -1.87 10.19 16.82
C GLY A 170 -3.37 9.89 16.78
N ILE A 171 -3.75 8.62 16.66
CA ILE A 171 -5.12 8.10 16.69
C ILE A 171 -5.24 7.21 17.93
N ASN A 172 -6.25 7.43 18.77
CA ASN A 172 -6.35 6.75 20.06
C ASN A 172 -7.62 5.89 20.13
N VAL A 173 -7.44 4.62 20.51
CA VAL A 173 -8.51 3.62 20.55
C VAL A 173 -8.76 3.07 21.96
N ASN A 174 -8.25 3.75 22.99
CA ASN A 174 -8.61 3.44 24.38
C ASN A 174 -10.08 3.76 24.61
N VAL A 175 -10.74 2.98 25.46
CA VAL A 175 -12.18 3.12 25.76
C VAL A 175 -12.57 4.55 26.13
N GLY A 176 -11.79 5.20 27.01
CA GLY A 176 -12.06 6.58 27.42
C GLY A 176 -12.05 7.58 26.25
N MET A 177 -11.17 7.38 25.26
CA MET A 177 -11.16 8.22 24.06
C MET A 177 -12.27 7.83 23.09
N LEU A 178 -12.52 6.53 22.91
CA LEU A 178 -13.60 6.04 22.04
C LEU A 178 -14.95 6.63 22.46
N GLN A 179 -15.24 6.68 23.77
CA GLN A 179 -16.48 7.25 24.30
C GLN A 179 -16.68 8.73 23.94
N ALA A 180 -15.62 9.47 23.62
CA ALA A 180 -15.71 10.87 23.20
C ALA A 180 -15.98 11.06 21.69
N THR A 181 -15.86 9.99 20.89
CA THR A 181 -16.02 10.05 19.43
C THR A 181 -17.48 10.10 19.00
N ASP A 182 -17.73 10.68 17.82
CA ASP A 182 -19.07 10.67 17.23
C ASP A 182 -19.47 9.26 16.78
N ALA A 183 -18.50 8.42 16.43
CA ALA A 183 -18.69 6.99 16.23
C ALA A 183 -19.33 6.33 17.47
N PHE A 184 -18.80 6.53 18.67
CA PHE A 184 -19.40 5.96 19.87
C PHE A 184 -20.84 6.45 20.07
N LYS A 185 -21.09 7.77 19.97
CA LYS A 185 -22.44 8.33 20.11
C LYS A 185 -23.43 7.69 19.12
N ARG A 186 -22.97 7.43 17.89
CA ARG A 186 -23.81 6.85 16.83
C ARG A 186 -24.17 5.39 17.07
N PHE A 187 -23.23 4.58 17.55
CA PHE A 187 -23.43 3.13 17.65
C PHE A 187 -23.76 2.64 19.07
N ALA A 188 -23.41 3.39 20.11
CA ALA A 188 -23.66 2.99 21.48
C ALA A 188 -25.10 3.29 21.96
N GLY A 189 -25.76 4.28 21.36
CA GLY A 189 -27.03 4.80 21.88
C GLY A 189 -26.86 5.26 23.33
N ASP A 190 -27.72 4.77 24.23
CA ASP A 190 -27.69 5.10 25.66
C ASP A 190 -26.76 4.17 26.49
N LYS A 191 -26.07 3.22 25.84
CA LYS A 191 -25.25 2.22 26.54
C LYS A 191 -23.83 2.74 26.78
N SER A 192 -23.28 2.40 27.93
CA SER A 192 -21.83 2.50 28.21
C SER A 192 -21.04 1.44 27.46
N TRP A 193 -19.73 1.66 27.26
CA TRP A 193 -18.85 0.74 26.53
C TRP A 193 -18.98 -0.72 26.96
N ASN A 194 -19.00 -0.97 28.27
CA ASN A 194 -19.06 -2.33 28.83
C ASN A 194 -20.42 -3.02 28.64
N GLN A 195 -21.46 -2.28 28.25
CA GLN A 195 -22.79 -2.82 27.95
C GLN A 195 -22.97 -3.14 26.45
N LEU A 196 -22.00 -2.76 25.61
CA LEU A 196 -22.00 -3.06 24.18
C LEU A 196 -21.50 -4.48 23.94
N ASP A 197 -22.10 -5.16 22.98
CA ASP A 197 -21.56 -6.43 22.49
C ASP A 197 -20.23 -6.19 21.74
N PHE A 198 -19.44 -7.24 21.61
CA PHE A 198 -18.12 -7.17 20.98
C PHE A 198 -18.17 -6.68 19.53
N LYS A 199 -19.19 -7.06 18.74
CA LYS A 199 -19.31 -6.62 17.34
C LYS A 199 -19.49 -5.10 17.29
N THR A 200 -20.39 -4.56 18.11
CA THR A 200 -20.64 -3.12 18.24
C THR A 200 -19.39 -2.37 18.72
N GLN A 201 -18.66 -2.91 19.69
CA GLN A 201 -17.37 -2.32 20.12
C GLN A 201 -16.35 -2.24 18.99
N GLN A 202 -16.22 -3.31 18.18
CA GLN A 202 -15.30 -3.34 17.05
C GLN A 202 -15.74 -2.37 15.93
N GLN A 203 -17.05 -2.26 15.66
CA GLN A 203 -17.60 -1.26 14.73
C GLN A 203 -17.28 0.16 15.19
N ILE A 204 -17.48 0.47 16.48
CA ILE A 204 -17.12 1.77 17.04
C ILE A 204 -15.63 2.03 16.87
N ARG A 205 -14.77 1.04 17.16
CA ARG A 205 -13.32 1.22 17.03
C ARG A 205 -12.93 1.53 15.59
N LEU A 206 -13.45 0.78 14.62
CA LEU A 206 -13.21 1.02 13.20
C LEU A 206 -13.64 2.45 12.79
N MET A 207 -14.86 2.83 13.17
CA MET A 207 -15.42 4.12 12.79
C MET A 207 -14.72 5.28 13.51
N ALA A 208 -14.29 5.09 14.76
CA ALA A 208 -13.51 6.05 15.52
C ALA A 208 -12.11 6.26 14.92
N ILE A 209 -11.46 5.21 14.40
CA ILE A 209 -10.18 5.34 13.69
C ILE A 209 -10.36 6.21 12.44
N LEU A 210 -11.37 5.92 11.63
CA LEU A 210 -11.68 6.71 10.42
C LEU A 210 -12.05 8.16 10.75
N GLU A 211 -12.85 8.37 11.80
CA GLU A 211 -13.24 9.69 12.27
C GLU A 211 -12.01 10.50 12.72
N GLN A 212 -11.17 9.92 13.58
CA GLN A 212 -9.98 10.60 14.09
C GLN A 212 -8.96 10.85 12.98
N SER A 213 -8.72 9.89 12.09
CA SER A 213 -7.81 10.10 10.96
C SER A 213 -8.29 11.23 10.06
N THR A 214 -9.59 11.27 9.76
CA THR A 214 -10.19 12.32 8.94
C THR A 214 -10.12 13.68 9.63
N LYS A 215 -10.50 13.76 10.92
CA LYS A 215 -10.46 15.02 11.69
C LYS A 215 -9.04 15.57 11.81
N LYS A 216 -8.04 14.70 11.92
CA LYS A 216 -6.64 15.09 12.16
C LYS A 216 -5.86 15.38 10.88
N TYR A 217 -6.06 14.58 9.84
CA TYR A 217 -5.23 14.59 8.63
C TYR A 217 -6.00 14.95 7.35
N GLY A 218 -7.33 15.03 7.40
CA GLY A 218 -8.18 15.33 6.26
C GLY A 218 -8.47 14.10 5.39
N ASN A 219 -8.83 14.35 4.13
CA ASN A 219 -9.22 13.32 3.15
C ASN A 219 -8.31 13.24 1.93
N GLU A 220 -7.34 14.15 1.83
CA GLU A 220 -6.44 14.25 0.69
C GLU A 220 -5.02 13.93 1.11
N VAL A 221 -4.31 13.25 0.20
CA VAL A 221 -2.89 12.94 0.37
C VAL A 221 -2.09 14.23 0.31
N ASN A 222 -1.22 14.44 1.30
CA ASN A 222 -0.36 15.62 1.37
C ASN A 222 0.59 15.67 0.17
N LYS A 223 0.72 16.85 -0.45
CA LYS A 223 1.69 17.09 -1.54
C LYS A 223 3.05 17.43 -0.95
N ASN A 224 3.89 16.42 -0.77
CA ASN A 224 5.26 16.57 -0.24
C ASN A 224 6.22 15.54 -0.88
N THR A 225 7.51 15.65 -0.58
CA THR A 225 8.56 14.77 -1.11
C THR A 225 8.30 13.29 -0.82
N SER A 226 7.83 12.96 0.39
CA SER A 226 7.53 11.57 0.77
C SER A 226 6.41 11.00 -0.10
N SER A 227 5.32 11.74 -0.28
CA SER A 227 4.22 11.38 -1.17
C SER A 227 4.65 11.24 -2.63
N SER A 228 5.49 12.16 -3.12
CA SER A 228 6.03 12.09 -4.48
C SER A 228 6.87 10.83 -4.68
N LEU A 229 7.71 10.47 -3.71
CA LEU A 229 8.53 9.25 -3.77
C LEU A 229 7.68 7.99 -3.67
N ALA A 230 6.70 7.95 -2.76
CA ALA A 230 5.77 6.84 -2.63
C ALA A 230 4.96 6.63 -3.92
N ARG A 231 4.47 7.72 -4.54
CA ARG A 231 3.77 7.68 -5.83
C ARG A 231 4.67 7.16 -6.96
N LEU A 232 5.92 7.60 -7.03
CA LEU A 232 6.88 7.10 -8.02
C LEU A 232 7.12 5.60 -7.83
N SER A 233 7.36 5.16 -6.59
CA SER A 233 7.50 3.74 -6.25
C SER A 233 6.29 2.92 -6.68
N ALA A 234 5.09 3.43 -6.43
CA ALA A 234 3.84 2.80 -6.83
C ALA A 234 3.71 2.65 -8.36
N ILE A 235 4.09 3.68 -9.13
CA ILE A 235 4.12 3.62 -10.60
C ILE A 235 5.10 2.55 -11.08
N MET A 236 6.31 2.52 -10.52
CA MET A 236 7.32 1.52 -10.88
C MET A 236 6.89 0.10 -10.54
N SER A 237 6.23 -0.09 -9.39
CA SER A 237 5.63 -1.36 -8.99
C SER A 237 4.55 -1.83 -9.97
N ASN A 238 3.69 -0.92 -10.45
CA ASN A 238 2.70 -1.25 -11.48
C ASN A 238 3.32 -1.64 -12.82
N ILE A 239 4.37 -0.96 -13.25
CA ILE A 239 5.12 -1.34 -14.46
C ILE A 239 5.69 -2.75 -14.29
N SER A 240 6.33 -3.02 -13.14
CA SER A 240 6.89 -4.33 -12.81
C SER A 240 5.82 -5.44 -12.79
N LEU A 241 4.63 -5.16 -12.23
CA LEU A 241 3.53 -6.12 -12.22
C LEU A 241 3.03 -6.43 -13.63
N ASN A 242 2.82 -5.41 -14.46
CA ASN A 242 2.34 -5.59 -15.83
C ASN A 242 3.31 -6.44 -16.67
N ILE A 243 4.62 -6.30 -16.45
CA ILE A 243 5.62 -7.17 -17.08
C ILE A 243 5.45 -8.61 -16.59
N GLY A 244 5.32 -8.82 -15.28
CA GLY A 244 5.19 -10.16 -14.71
C GLY A 244 3.90 -10.90 -15.04
N GLN A 245 2.84 -10.19 -15.40
CA GLN A 245 1.59 -10.79 -15.86
C GLN A 245 1.64 -11.25 -17.33
N VAL A 246 2.62 -10.77 -18.11
CA VAL A 246 2.77 -11.07 -19.53
C VAL A 246 3.85 -12.14 -19.78
N LEU A 247 4.68 -12.42 -18.77
CA LEU A 247 5.68 -13.49 -18.77
C LEU A 247 5.08 -14.81 -18.30
#